data_AF-A0A0L0VLM7-F1
#
_entry.id   AF-A0A0L0VLM7-F1
#
_cell.length_a   1.000
_cell.length_b   1.000
_cell.length_c   1.000
_cell.angle_alpha   90.00
_cell.angle_beta   90.00
_cell.angle_gamma   90.00
#
_symmetry.space_group_name_H-M   'P 1'
#
loop_
_entity.id
_entity.type
_entity.pdbx_description
1 polymer ?
#
loop_
_entity_poly.entity_id
_entity_poly.type
_entity_poly.pdbx_seq_one_letter_code
_entity_poly.pdbx_strand_id
1 'polypeptide(L)'
;MYAYPKESGLTLMEFHKRAGREMGVDPEDMDRFVNSFLRPYLKLEDKFQLQHLYLDHTGWLGTIDVDEDKRAKAFAELIARMKRTPDEELTKEISLRDYFVEKMSGKILTQEEDNDFLTWKLAQEWRSQYKDTPKLKIQIVLGTYMKWAEEDTKLKDNVYVLEYNKGFGQESKTIIKLVEGLKRSSWHWKIILRRMKRSVKKFINMVLRRTEEKA
;
A
#
# COMPACT_ATOMS: atom_id res chain seq x y z
N MET A 1 -0.93 17.29 9.45
CA MET A 1 -0.79 15.93 8.88
C MET A 1 -1.29 14.87 9.86
N TYR A 2 -0.73 14.81 11.07
CA TYR A 2 -1.16 13.88 12.11
C TYR A 2 -2.51 14.24 12.73
N ALA A 3 -3.22 13.21 13.19
CA ALA A 3 -4.44 13.33 13.97
C ALA A 3 -4.09 13.42 15.47
N TYR A 4 -4.71 14.36 16.18
CA TYR A 4 -4.62 14.42 17.63
C TYR A 4 -5.34 13.22 18.27
N PRO A 5 -5.06 12.87 19.55
CA PRO A 5 -5.66 11.72 20.22
C PRO A 5 -7.20 11.66 20.20
N LYS A 6 -7.87 12.82 20.08
CA LYS A 6 -9.33 12.96 20.01
C LYS A 6 -9.88 13.06 18.57
N GLU A 7 -9.02 13.18 17.57
CA GLU A 7 -9.42 13.26 16.16
C GLU A 7 -9.48 11.85 15.56
N SER A 8 -10.42 11.63 14.64
CA SER A 8 -10.45 10.40 13.86
C SER A 8 -9.28 10.36 12.88
N GLY A 9 -8.31 9.49 13.15
CA GLY A 9 -7.18 9.24 12.27
C GLY A 9 -6.97 7.75 12.01
N LEU A 10 -6.23 7.47 10.94
CA LEU A 10 -5.82 6.13 10.55
C LEU A 10 -4.32 6.08 10.41
N THR A 11 -3.71 4.97 10.79
CA THR A 11 -2.37 4.67 10.28
C THR A 11 -2.42 4.48 8.77
N LEU A 12 -1.28 4.61 8.08
CA LEU A 12 -1.25 4.40 6.63
C LEU A 12 -1.67 2.98 6.24
N MET A 13 -1.38 1.98 7.08
CA MET A 13 -1.85 0.59 6.88
C MET A 13 -3.32 0.40 7.21
N GLU A 14 -3.85 1.09 8.22
CA GLU A 14 -5.29 1.10 8.46
C GLU A 14 -6.03 1.75 7.31
N PHE A 15 -5.47 2.81 6.72
CA PHE A 15 -6.00 3.43 5.50
C PHE A 15 -5.92 2.45 4.33
N HIS A 16 -4.75 1.89 4.00
CA HIS A 16 -4.56 0.87 2.96
C HIS A 16 -5.66 -0.20 3.02
N LYS A 17 -5.81 -0.84 4.18
CA LYS A 17 -6.75 -1.94 4.38
C LYS A 17 -8.22 -1.50 4.32
N ARG A 18 -8.56 -0.37 4.93
CA ARG A 18 -9.95 0.09 5.01
C ARG A 18 -10.38 0.71 3.69
N ALA A 19 -9.58 1.61 3.13
CA ALA A 19 -9.87 2.30 1.89
C ALA A 19 -9.92 1.32 0.70
N GLY A 20 -8.97 0.38 0.60
CA GLY A 20 -9.02 -0.67 -0.41
C GLY A 20 -10.34 -1.46 -0.37
N ARG A 21 -10.80 -1.84 0.83
CA ARG A 21 -12.09 -2.52 1.00
C ARG A 21 -13.29 -1.64 0.67
N GLU A 22 -13.35 -0.41 1.21
CA GLU A 22 -14.52 0.47 1.03
C GLU A 22 -14.66 0.96 -0.41
N MET A 23 -13.54 1.14 -1.14
CA MET A 23 -13.54 1.63 -2.52
C MET A 23 -13.47 0.50 -3.57
N GLY A 24 -13.33 -0.75 -3.14
CA GLY A 24 -13.18 -1.90 -4.04
C GLY A 24 -11.89 -1.86 -4.85
N VAL A 25 -10.79 -1.45 -4.23
CA VAL A 25 -9.46 -1.30 -4.84
C VAL A 25 -8.56 -2.44 -4.39
N ASP A 26 -7.81 -3.01 -5.33
CA ASP A 26 -6.94 -4.14 -5.06
C ASP A 26 -5.78 -3.76 -4.12
N PRO A 27 -5.33 -4.68 -3.25
CA PRO A 27 -4.24 -4.41 -2.31
C PRO A 27 -2.95 -3.92 -2.97
N GLU A 28 -2.64 -4.43 -4.16
CA GLU A 28 -1.46 -4.04 -4.95
C GLU A 28 -1.53 -2.58 -5.39
N ASP A 29 -2.71 -2.11 -5.82
CA ASP A 29 -2.95 -0.72 -6.17
C ASP A 29 -2.87 0.21 -4.96
N MET A 30 -3.38 -0.26 -3.81
CA MET A 30 -3.20 0.45 -2.55
C MET A 30 -1.72 0.50 -2.12
N ASP A 31 -0.93 -0.54 -2.43
CA ASP A 31 0.51 -0.53 -2.19
C ASP A 31 1.24 0.49 -3.06
N ARG A 32 0.84 0.66 -4.33
CA ARG A 32 1.35 1.73 -5.21
C ARG A 32 1.11 3.12 -4.61
N PHE A 33 -0.08 3.38 -4.08
CA PHE A 33 -0.37 4.62 -3.36
C PHE A 33 0.52 4.80 -2.13
N VAL A 34 0.59 3.79 -1.26
CA VAL A 34 1.37 3.86 -0.02
C VAL A 34 2.84 4.17 -0.31
N ASN A 35 3.40 3.54 -1.34
CA ASN A 35 4.76 3.80 -1.78
C ASN A 35 4.91 5.26 -2.25
N SER A 36 4.03 5.74 -3.13
CA SER A 36 4.06 7.14 -3.60
C SER A 36 3.91 8.16 -2.46
N PHE A 37 2.98 7.92 -1.52
CA PHE A 37 2.75 8.77 -0.36
C PHE A 37 3.98 8.88 0.54
N LEU A 38 4.72 7.79 0.69
CA LEU A 38 5.90 7.76 1.55
C LEU A 38 7.12 8.40 0.91
N ARG A 39 7.26 8.37 -0.42
CA ARG A 39 8.44 8.85 -1.17
C ARG A 39 9.05 10.17 -0.64
N PRO A 40 8.27 11.21 -0.24
CA PRO A 40 8.82 12.46 0.28
C PRO A 40 9.36 12.41 1.73
N TYR A 41 9.01 11.39 2.50
CA TYR A 41 9.22 11.32 3.96
C TYR A 41 10.26 10.27 4.40
N LEU A 42 10.81 9.51 3.46
CA LEU A 42 11.70 8.39 3.77
C LEU A 42 13.14 8.88 3.93
N LYS A 43 13.82 8.43 4.99
CA LYS A 43 15.22 8.77 5.27
C LYS A 43 16.12 7.81 4.48
N LEU A 44 16.77 8.33 3.44
CA LEU A 44 17.71 7.56 2.64
C LEU A 44 18.98 7.19 3.42
N GLU A 45 19.16 7.77 4.60
CA GLU A 45 20.29 7.56 5.52
C GLU A 45 20.19 6.26 6.33
N ASP A 46 19.05 5.57 6.30
CA ASP A 46 18.89 4.28 6.99
C ASP A 46 19.87 3.24 6.41
N LYS A 47 20.53 2.51 7.31
CA LYS A 47 21.61 1.57 7.00
C LYS A 47 21.10 0.14 6.87
N PHE A 48 21.58 -0.56 5.85
CA PHE A 48 21.24 -1.94 5.56
C PHE A 48 22.50 -2.70 5.14
N GLN A 49 22.53 -4.01 5.42
CA GLN A 49 23.57 -4.86 4.86
C GLN A 49 23.47 -4.88 3.33
N LEU A 50 24.59 -4.65 2.66
CA LEU A 50 24.66 -4.55 1.19
C LEU A 50 24.10 -5.81 0.51
N GLN A 51 24.41 -6.99 1.06
CA GLN A 51 23.87 -8.26 0.57
C GLN A 51 22.33 -8.27 0.58
N HIS A 52 21.71 -7.84 1.67
CA HIS A 52 20.25 -7.79 1.77
C HIS A 52 19.66 -6.80 0.77
N LEU A 53 20.31 -5.65 0.54
CA LEU A 53 19.84 -4.71 -0.48
C LEU A 53 19.87 -5.30 -1.89
N TYR A 54 20.90 -6.06 -2.26
CA TYR A 54 20.91 -6.78 -3.55
C TYR A 54 19.75 -7.78 -3.65
N LEU A 55 19.54 -8.59 -2.61
CA LEU A 55 18.45 -9.59 -2.59
C LEU A 55 17.07 -8.91 -2.67
N ASP A 56 16.85 -7.86 -1.89
CA ASP A 56 15.62 -7.09 -1.89
C ASP A 56 15.35 -6.44 -3.25
N HIS A 57 16.38 -5.90 -3.91
CA HIS A 57 16.26 -5.33 -5.24
C HIS A 57 15.90 -6.40 -6.29
N THR A 58 16.54 -7.58 -6.22
CA THR A 58 16.15 -8.71 -7.09
C THR A 58 14.73 -9.19 -6.84
N GLY A 59 14.27 -9.20 -5.58
CA GLY A 59 12.90 -9.53 -5.23
C GLY A 59 11.91 -8.50 -5.77
N TRP A 60 12.21 -7.22 -5.62
CA TRP A 60 11.40 -6.12 -6.14
C TRP A 60 11.26 -6.15 -7.66
N LEU A 61 12.32 -6.48 -8.41
CA LEU A 61 12.24 -6.66 -9.88
C LEU A 61 11.20 -7.72 -10.29
N GLY A 62 10.98 -8.74 -9.45
CA GLY A 62 9.94 -9.74 -9.66
C GLY A 62 8.52 -9.20 -9.52
N THR A 63 8.35 -8.06 -8.87
CA THR A 63 7.05 -7.45 -8.53
C THR A 63 6.64 -6.28 -9.41
N ILE A 64 7.57 -5.69 -10.15
CA ILE A 64 7.28 -4.52 -10.99
C ILE A 64 6.74 -4.92 -12.36
N ASP A 65 5.93 -4.04 -12.93
CA ASP A 65 5.37 -4.19 -14.28
C ASP A 65 6.29 -3.50 -15.30
N VAL A 66 7.36 -4.21 -15.68
CA VAL A 66 8.28 -3.80 -16.75
C VAL A 66 8.43 -4.92 -17.77
N ASP A 67 8.84 -4.54 -18.98
CA ASP A 67 9.17 -5.44 -20.08
C ASP A 67 10.03 -6.63 -19.63
N GLU A 68 9.68 -7.84 -20.09
CA GLU A 68 10.27 -9.09 -19.63
C GLU A 68 11.76 -9.18 -19.96
N ASP A 69 12.17 -8.74 -21.16
CA ASP A 69 13.57 -8.71 -21.56
C ASP A 69 14.37 -7.70 -20.74
N LYS A 70 13.79 -6.53 -20.48
CA LYS A 70 14.39 -5.51 -19.60
C LYS A 70 14.56 -6.06 -18.17
N ARG A 71 13.54 -6.73 -17.64
CA ARG A 71 13.56 -7.35 -16.31
C ARG A 71 14.64 -8.42 -16.22
N ALA A 72 14.72 -9.30 -17.21
CA ALA A 72 15.72 -10.38 -17.26
C ALA A 72 17.15 -9.83 -17.29
N LYS A 73 17.40 -8.77 -18.07
CA LYS A 73 18.70 -8.08 -18.11
C LYS A 73 19.05 -7.44 -16.76
N ALA A 74 18.11 -6.72 -16.16
CA ALA A 74 18.31 -6.10 -14.85
C ALA A 74 18.60 -7.14 -13.76
N PHE A 75 17.86 -8.25 -13.77
CA PHE A 75 18.05 -9.36 -12.84
C PHE A 75 19.44 -9.99 -13.00
N ALA A 76 19.85 -10.30 -14.24
CA ALA A 76 21.17 -10.87 -14.51
C ALA A 76 22.32 -9.95 -14.08
N GLU A 77 22.21 -8.65 -14.32
CA GLU A 77 23.23 -7.67 -13.92
C GLU A 77 23.31 -7.50 -12.39
N LEU A 78 22.18 -7.48 -11.68
CA LEU A 78 22.18 -7.46 -10.20
C LEU A 78 22.89 -8.68 -9.61
N ILE A 79 22.58 -9.87 -10.12
CA ILE A 79 23.21 -11.12 -9.68
C ILE A 79 24.71 -11.13 -10.02
N ALA A 80 25.09 -10.68 -11.21
CA ALA A 80 26.49 -10.58 -11.60
C ALA A 80 27.28 -9.61 -10.70
N ARG A 81 26.69 -8.46 -10.35
CA ARG A 81 27.28 -7.50 -9.41
C ARG A 81 27.43 -8.06 -8.01
N MET A 82 26.40 -8.71 -7.49
CA MET A 82 26.47 -9.36 -6.18
C MET A 82 27.61 -10.37 -6.14
N LYS A 83 27.79 -11.19 -7.20
CA LYS A 83 28.91 -12.15 -7.32
C LYS A 83 30.29 -11.50 -7.47
N ARG A 84 30.38 -10.31 -8.07
CA ARG A 84 31.63 -9.57 -8.24
C ARG A 84 32.02 -8.76 -6.99
N THR A 85 31.07 -8.49 -6.10
CA THR A 85 31.30 -7.75 -4.86
C THR A 85 32.01 -8.67 -3.87
N PRO A 86 33.15 -8.29 -3.28
CA PRO A 86 33.85 -9.09 -2.28
C PRO A 86 32.95 -9.40 -1.07
N ASP A 87 33.09 -10.59 -0.48
CA ASP A 87 32.27 -11.02 0.68
C ASP A 87 32.39 -10.06 1.88
N GLU A 88 33.58 -9.51 2.09
CA GLU A 88 33.86 -8.50 3.13
C GLU A 88 33.09 -7.19 2.90
N GLU A 89 32.74 -6.88 1.66
CA GLU A 89 31.94 -5.70 1.31
C GLU A 89 30.44 -6.02 1.37
N LEU A 90 30.03 -7.24 0.99
CA LEU A 90 28.64 -7.70 1.07
C LEU A 90 28.06 -7.66 2.50
N THR A 91 28.91 -7.86 3.51
CA THR A 91 28.52 -7.83 4.93
C THR A 91 28.48 -6.44 5.54
N LYS A 92 29.00 -5.41 4.84
CA LYS A 92 29.00 -4.03 5.34
C LYS A 92 27.62 -3.41 5.26
N GLU A 93 27.37 -2.52 6.21
CA GLU A 93 26.22 -1.64 6.18
C GLU A 93 26.47 -0.46 5.25
N ILE A 94 25.49 -0.18 4.39
CA ILE A 94 25.46 0.96 3.49
C ILE A 94 24.11 1.66 3.63
N SER A 95 24.09 2.98 3.49
CA SER A 95 22.81 3.71 3.44
C SER A 95 22.08 3.40 2.13
N LEU A 96 20.75 3.51 2.12
CA LEU A 96 19.99 3.41 0.88
C LEU A 96 20.40 4.46 -0.16
N ARG A 97 20.76 5.66 0.32
CA ARG A 97 21.32 6.72 -0.53
C ARG A 97 22.59 6.27 -1.23
N ASP A 98 23.56 5.76 -0.48
CA ASP A 98 24.86 5.39 -1.02
C ASP A 98 24.74 4.15 -1.91
N TYR A 99 23.87 3.20 -1.54
CA TYR A 99 23.51 2.10 -2.42
C TYR A 99 22.98 2.58 -3.78
N PHE A 100 22.06 3.55 -3.78
CA PHE A 100 21.55 4.13 -5.02
C PHE A 100 22.64 4.87 -5.79
N VAL A 101 23.35 5.81 -5.17
CA VAL A 101 24.33 6.66 -5.85
C VAL A 101 25.53 5.85 -6.35
N GLU A 102 26.09 4.99 -5.51
CA GLU A 102 27.32 4.29 -5.81
C GLU A 102 27.08 3.04 -6.65
N LYS A 103 25.99 2.31 -6.36
CA LYS A 103 25.74 1.01 -6.99
C LYS A 103 24.70 1.11 -8.11
N MET A 104 23.57 1.81 -7.97
CA MET A 104 22.44 1.63 -8.90
C MET A 104 22.26 2.70 -9.98
N SER A 105 22.29 3.97 -9.62
CA SER A 105 21.85 5.13 -10.41
C SER A 105 22.24 5.04 -11.90
N GLY A 106 21.28 4.68 -12.75
CA GLY A 106 21.43 4.68 -14.22
C GLY A 106 22.34 3.58 -14.77
N LYS A 107 22.74 2.61 -13.94
CA LYS A 107 23.64 1.52 -14.32
C LYS A 107 22.92 0.22 -14.67
N ILE A 108 21.70 0.03 -14.14
CA ILE A 108 20.90 -1.20 -14.33
C ILE A 108 19.51 -0.85 -14.82
N LEU A 109 18.84 0.09 -14.16
CA LEU A 109 17.54 0.61 -14.53
C LEU A 109 17.63 2.11 -14.83
N THR A 110 16.51 2.70 -15.22
CA THR A 110 16.42 4.18 -15.29
C THR A 110 16.47 4.76 -13.88
N GLN A 111 16.87 6.03 -13.78
CA GLN A 111 16.91 6.73 -12.49
C GLN A 111 15.53 6.80 -11.81
N GLU A 112 14.45 6.82 -12.58
CA GLU A 112 13.09 6.79 -12.06
C GLU A 112 12.75 5.44 -11.42
N GLU A 113 13.05 4.34 -12.12
CA GLU A 113 12.85 2.98 -11.60
C GLU A 113 13.73 2.68 -10.38
N ASP A 114 14.99 3.11 -10.38
CA ASP A 114 15.86 2.96 -9.21
C ASP A 114 15.32 3.75 -8.00
N ASN A 115 14.67 4.91 -8.22
CA ASN A 115 13.99 5.66 -7.16
C ASN A 115 12.73 4.93 -6.66
N ASP A 116 12.04 4.19 -7.53
CA ASP A 116 10.90 3.37 -7.14
C ASP A 116 11.32 2.19 -6.26
N PHE A 117 12.48 1.57 -6.54
CA PHE A 117 13.06 0.58 -5.62
C PHE A 117 13.33 1.16 -4.23
N LEU A 118 13.99 2.32 -4.16
CA LEU A 118 14.26 3.00 -2.88
C LEU A 118 12.97 3.23 -2.09
N THR A 119 11.95 3.73 -2.79
CA THR A 119 10.62 3.97 -2.25
C THR A 119 10.00 2.67 -1.73
N TRP A 120 10.07 1.60 -2.51
CA TRP A 120 9.56 0.28 -2.13
C TRP A 120 10.27 -0.27 -0.89
N LYS A 121 11.60 -0.25 -0.84
CA LYS A 121 12.39 -0.81 0.27
C LYS A 121 12.09 -0.07 1.57
N LEU A 122 12.09 1.26 1.53
CA LEU A 122 11.74 2.08 2.68
C LEU A 122 10.30 1.86 3.12
N ALA A 123 9.37 1.65 2.18
CA ALA A 123 8.00 1.31 2.50
C ALA A 123 7.88 -0.11 3.10
N GLN A 124 8.70 -1.08 2.71
CA GLN A 124 8.76 -2.40 3.37
C GLN A 124 9.25 -2.29 4.81
N GLU A 125 10.29 -1.50 5.05
CA GLU A 125 10.80 -1.24 6.41
C GLU A 125 9.78 -0.48 7.26
N TRP A 126 9.08 0.47 6.66
CA TRP A 126 7.98 1.13 7.33
C TRP A 126 6.85 0.14 7.63
N ARG A 127 6.41 -0.67 6.66
CA ARG A 127 5.39 -1.71 6.87
C ARG A 127 5.79 -2.69 7.99
N SER A 128 7.05 -3.09 8.07
CA SER A 128 7.56 -4.02 9.09
C SER A 128 7.51 -3.41 10.49
N GLN A 129 7.69 -2.09 10.61
CA GLN A 129 7.64 -1.36 11.87
C GLN A 129 6.20 -0.94 12.28
N TYR A 130 5.21 -0.99 11.38
CA TYR A 130 3.98 -0.18 11.47
C TYR A 130 2.72 -0.91 11.96
N LYS A 131 2.83 -1.69 13.03
CA LYS A 131 1.70 -1.77 13.98
C LYS A 131 1.50 -0.43 14.74
N ASP A 132 2.53 0.41 14.82
CA ASP A 132 2.62 1.56 15.75
C ASP A 132 2.90 2.93 15.08
N THR A 133 2.29 3.18 13.93
CA THR A 133 2.32 4.46 13.20
C THR A 133 1.63 5.60 13.97
N PRO A 134 2.10 6.87 13.84
CA PRO A 134 1.25 8.03 14.11
C PRO A 134 0.03 8.04 13.19
N LYS A 135 -1.16 8.26 13.76
CA LYS A 135 -2.40 8.35 12.97
C LYS A 135 -2.43 9.62 12.14
N LEU A 136 -2.79 9.50 10.86
CA LEU A 136 -2.99 10.60 9.92
C LEU A 136 -4.46 11.03 9.91
N LYS A 137 -4.74 12.31 9.69
CA LYS A 137 -6.11 12.80 9.51
C LYS A 137 -6.72 12.14 8.26
N ILE A 138 -7.88 11.51 8.41
CA ILE A 138 -8.55 10.77 7.31
C ILE A 138 -8.71 11.65 6.07
N GLN A 139 -9.14 12.91 6.23
CA GLN A 139 -9.34 13.82 5.10
C GLN A 139 -8.05 14.13 4.34
N ILE A 140 -6.91 14.20 5.04
CA ILE A 140 -5.62 14.47 4.40
C ILE A 140 -5.19 13.27 3.58
N VAL A 141 -5.14 12.08 4.19
CA VAL A 141 -4.69 10.87 3.47
C VAL A 141 -5.64 10.50 2.33
N LEU A 142 -6.95 10.67 2.51
CA LEU A 142 -7.93 10.46 1.47
C LEU A 142 -7.78 11.46 0.33
N GLY A 143 -7.65 12.75 0.63
CA GLY A 143 -7.45 13.77 -0.40
C GLY A 143 -6.17 13.57 -1.20
N THR A 144 -5.07 13.17 -0.55
CA THR A 144 -3.83 12.80 -1.24
C THR A 144 -4.01 11.57 -2.13
N TYR A 145 -4.71 10.54 -1.64
CA TYR A 145 -5.06 9.36 -2.45
C TYR A 145 -5.86 9.73 -3.68
N MET A 146 -6.91 10.56 -3.55
CA MET A 146 -7.80 10.90 -4.66
C MET A 146 -7.09 11.68 -5.77
N LYS A 147 -6.18 12.59 -5.40
CA LYS A 147 -5.34 13.31 -6.38
C LYS A 147 -4.36 12.38 -7.08
N TRP A 148 -3.67 11.53 -6.32
CA TRP A 148 -2.76 10.55 -6.88
C TRP A 148 -3.48 9.58 -7.83
N ALA A 149 -4.65 9.08 -7.43
CA ALA A 149 -5.44 8.14 -8.21
C ALA A 149 -6.05 8.75 -9.47
N GLU A 150 -6.26 10.07 -9.53
CA GLU A 150 -6.74 10.79 -10.72
C GLU A 150 -5.76 10.71 -11.89
N GLU A 151 -4.47 10.67 -11.57
CA GLU A 151 -3.38 10.55 -12.54
C GLU A 151 -3.01 9.08 -12.82
N ASP A 152 -3.52 8.13 -12.01
CA ASP A 152 -3.22 6.70 -12.16
C ASP A 152 -4.02 6.06 -13.31
N THR A 153 -3.34 5.27 -14.13
CA THR A 153 -3.94 4.66 -15.33
C THR A 153 -5.05 3.66 -15.03
N LYS A 154 -5.03 3.00 -13.86
CA LYS A 154 -6.04 2.00 -13.46
C LYS A 154 -7.13 2.59 -12.56
N LEU A 155 -6.81 3.56 -11.71
CA LEU A 155 -7.72 4.04 -10.67
C LEU A 155 -8.47 5.32 -11.00
N LYS A 156 -8.06 6.07 -12.03
CA LYS A 156 -8.71 7.34 -12.43
C LYS A 156 -10.22 7.24 -12.65
N ASP A 157 -10.68 6.08 -13.13
CA ASP A 157 -12.10 5.84 -13.46
C ASP A 157 -12.89 5.22 -12.29
N ASN A 158 -12.27 5.05 -11.12
CA ASN A 158 -12.97 4.59 -9.93
C ASN A 158 -14.06 5.60 -9.51
N VAL A 159 -15.25 5.10 -9.17
CA VAL A 159 -16.42 5.95 -8.83
C VAL A 159 -16.10 6.96 -7.74
N TYR A 160 -15.31 6.59 -6.74
CA TYR A 160 -14.97 7.49 -5.64
C TYR A 160 -13.99 8.57 -6.09
N VAL A 161 -13.03 8.23 -6.97
CA VAL A 161 -12.06 9.19 -7.53
C VAL A 161 -12.78 10.21 -8.42
N LEU A 162 -13.59 9.72 -9.36
CA LEU A 162 -14.41 10.56 -10.24
C LEU A 162 -15.39 11.45 -9.47
N GLU A 163 -16.00 10.93 -8.42
CA GLU A 163 -16.94 11.72 -7.62
C GLU A 163 -16.22 12.74 -6.74
N TYR A 164 -15.08 12.40 -6.13
CA TYR A 164 -14.32 13.29 -5.26
C TYR A 164 -13.77 14.52 -5.99
N ASN A 165 -13.27 14.35 -7.21
CA ASN A 165 -12.59 15.42 -7.98
C ASN A 165 -13.56 16.34 -8.75
N LYS A 166 -14.87 16.14 -8.64
CA LYS A 166 -15.87 17.12 -9.12
C LYS A 166 -15.91 18.34 -8.21
N GLY A 167 -16.40 19.48 -8.70
CA GLY A 167 -16.39 20.76 -7.97
C GLY A 167 -17.01 20.76 -6.56
N PHE A 168 -18.03 19.93 -6.31
CA PHE A 168 -18.61 19.69 -4.98
C PHE A 168 -18.48 18.21 -4.53
N GLY A 169 -17.54 17.50 -5.12
CA GLY A 169 -17.37 16.06 -4.96
C GLY A 169 -17.10 15.59 -3.53
N GLN A 170 -16.33 16.39 -2.80
CA GLN A 170 -15.97 16.12 -1.40
C GLN A 170 -17.16 16.14 -0.45
N GLU A 171 -18.22 16.89 -0.80
CA GLU A 171 -19.46 17.02 -0.04
C GLU A 171 -20.56 16.07 -0.53
N SER A 172 -20.26 15.25 -1.53
CA SER A 172 -21.21 14.28 -2.04
C SER A 172 -21.57 13.24 -0.98
N LYS A 173 -22.80 12.71 -1.06
CA LYS A 173 -23.27 11.64 -0.17
C LYS A 173 -22.36 10.41 -0.23
N THR A 174 -21.76 10.11 -1.38
CA THR A 174 -20.86 8.98 -1.55
C THR A 174 -19.56 9.19 -0.79
N ILE A 175 -18.93 10.36 -0.92
CA ILE A 175 -17.68 10.66 -0.21
C ILE A 175 -17.90 10.78 1.29
N ILE A 176 -19.02 11.39 1.73
CA ILE A 176 -19.39 11.42 3.15
C ILE A 176 -19.51 10.00 3.71
N LYS A 177 -20.20 9.10 3.01
CA LYS A 177 -20.33 7.69 3.42
C LYS A 177 -18.98 6.98 3.45
N LEU A 178 -18.11 7.22 2.48
CA LEU A 178 -16.75 6.67 2.47
C LEU A 178 -15.97 7.12 3.71
N VAL A 179 -15.96 8.42 4.01
CA VAL A 179 -15.27 8.97 5.19
C VAL A 179 -15.84 8.37 6.50
N GLU A 180 -17.16 8.22 6.59
CA GLU A 180 -17.79 7.51 7.72
C GLU A 180 -17.36 6.04 7.81
N GLY A 181 -17.27 5.34 6.69
CA GLY A 181 -16.76 3.97 6.59
C GLY A 181 -15.33 3.84 7.10
N LEU A 182 -14.46 4.77 6.70
CA LEU A 182 -13.06 4.80 7.12
C LEU A 182 -12.90 5.04 8.64
N LYS A 183 -13.77 5.86 9.24
CA LYS A 183 -13.81 6.07 10.70
C LYS A 183 -14.14 4.79 11.48
N ARG A 184 -14.91 3.86 10.89
CA ARG A 184 -15.35 2.63 11.56
C ARG A 184 -14.20 1.63 11.71
N SER A 185 -14.00 1.11 12.92
CA SER A 185 -12.95 0.12 13.19
C SER A 185 -13.25 -1.24 12.53
N SER A 186 -12.20 -2.00 12.21
CA SER A 186 -12.31 -3.39 11.74
C SER A 186 -13.11 -4.29 12.70
N TRP A 187 -13.08 -3.98 14.00
CA TRP A 187 -13.86 -4.68 15.02
C TRP A 187 -15.37 -4.47 14.87
N HIS A 188 -15.78 -3.25 14.51
CA HIS A 188 -17.18 -2.92 14.20
C HIS A 188 -17.71 -3.74 13.02
N TRP A 189 -16.92 -3.91 11.97
CA TRP A 189 -17.30 -4.75 10.83
C TRP A 189 -17.32 -6.24 11.15
N LYS A 190 -16.38 -6.75 11.97
CA LYS A 190 -16.46 -8.13 12.48
C LYS A 190 -17.75 -8.36 13.29
N ILE A 191 -18.21 -7.38 14.06
CA ILE A 191 -19.50 -7.46 14.76
C ILE A 191 -20.66 -7.46 13.76
N ILE A 192 -20.65 -6.57 12.77
CA ILE A 192 -21.70 -6.50 11.74
C ILE A 192 -21.79 -7.81 10.96
N LEU A 193 -20.66 -8.35 10.47
CA LEU A 193 -20.61 -9.63 9.76
C LEU A 193 -21.09 -10.80 10.64
N ARG A 194 -20.68 -10.83 11.93
CA ARG A 194 -21.19 -11.82 12.88
C ARG A 194 -22.70 -11.70 13.08
N ARG A 195 -23.23 -10.48 13.14
CA ARG A 195 -24.69 -10.24 13.24
C ARG A 195 -25.41 -10.69 11.97
N MET A 196 -24.91 -10.32 10.79
CA MET A 196 -25.50 -10.74 9.50
C MET A 196 -25.50 -12.27 9.35
N LYS A 197 -24.39 -12.95 9.66
CA LYS A 197 -24.30 -14.42 9.64
C LYS A 197 -25.30 -15.07 10.60
N ARG A 198 -25.52 -14.49 11.79
CA ARG A 198 -26.56 -14.95 12.73
C ARG A 198 -27.98 -14.72 12.19
N SER A 199 -28.24 -13.58 11.55
CA SER A 199 -29.54 -13.27 10.96
C SER A 199 -29.87 -14.20 9.78
N VAL A 200 -28.92 -14.46 8.88
CA VAL A 200 -29.08 -15.42 7.78
C VAL A 200 -29.33 -16.82 8.31
N LYS A 201 -28.56 -17.27 9.32
CA LYS A 201 -28.78 -18.58 9.96
C LYS A 201 -30.16 -18.69 10.61
N LYS A 202 -30.65 -17.63 11.27
CA LYS A 202 -32.01 -17.58 11.83
C LYS A 202 -33.08 -17.68 10.74
N PHE A 203 -32.90 -16.98 9.62
CA PHE A 203 -33.82 -17.02 8.50
C PHE A 203 -33.91 -18.42 7.89
N ILE A 204 -32.77 -19.05 7.61
CA ILE A 204 -32.70 -20.43 7.08
C ILE A 204 -33.41 -21.40 8.03
N ASN A 205 -33.12 -21.34 9.33
CA ASN A 205 -33.76 -22.22 10.32
C ASN A 205 -35.28 -21.99 10.43
N MET A 206 -35.75 -20.76 10.25
CA MET A 206 -37.18 -20.44 10.27
C MET A 206 -37.91 -21.01 9.04
N VAL A 207 -37.28 -20.93 7.87
CA VAL A 207 -37.81 -21.51 6.63
C VAL A 207 -37.87 -23.04 6.74
N LEU A 208 -36.79 -23.68 7.22
CA LEU A 208 -36.72 -25.13 7.40
C LEU A 208 -37.78 -25.67 8.38
N ARG A 209 -37.99 -24.99 9.52
CA ARG A 209 -39.06 -25.36 10.47
C ARG A 209 -40.45 -25.27 9.86
N ARG A 210 -40.71 -24.22 9.07
CA ARG A 210 -42.02 -24.05 8.41
C ARG A 210 -42.29 -25.08 7.32
N THR A 211 -41.25 -25.66 6.71
CA THR A 211 -41.40 -26.75 5.76
C THR A 211 -41.61 -28.10 6.44
N GLU A 212 -41.04 -28.31 7.63
CA GLU A 212 -41.27 -29.52 8.44
C GLU A 212 -42.67 -29.54 9.09
N GLU A 213 -43.22 -28.38 9.48
CA GLU A 213 -44.59 -28.26 10.04
C GLU A 213 -45.70 -28.40 8.98
N LYS A 214 -45.35 -28.45 7.69
CA LYS A 214 -46.29 -28.57 6.56
C LYS A 214 -46.22 -29.93 5.83
N ALA A 215 -45.36 -30.83 6.27
CA ALA A 215 -45.24 -32.21 5.80
C ALA A 215 -45.94 -33.15 6.79
#